data_AF-A0A853INT9-F1
#
_entry.id   AF-A0A853INT9-F1
#
_cell.length_a   1.000
_cell.length_b   1.000
_cell.length_c   1.000
_cell.angle_alpha   90.00
_cell.angle_beta   90.00
_cell.angle_gamma   90.00
#
_symmetry.space_group_name_H-M   'P 1'
#
loop_
_entity.id
_entity.type
_entity.pdbx_description
1 polymer ?
#
loop_
_entity_poly.entity_id
_entity_poly.type
_entity_poly.pdbx_seq_one_letter_code
_entity_poly.pdbx_strand_id
1 'polypeptide(L)'
;MDPDMQAFQAELLEAVRDMKVGRAARTTQVEVPNAADARARVGLSQSQFATLLGVSVRTLQNWEQGRSQPSGAAQTLIRVAMTAPQVLRAVA
;
A
#
# COMPACT_ATOMS: atom_id res chain seq x y z
N MET A 1 39.02 -29.35 -5.43
CA MET A 1 37.97 -28.39 -5.00
C MET A 1 37.37 -28.93 -3.73
N ASP A 2 37.28 -28.11 -2.69
CA ASP A 2 36.69 -28.47 -1.40
C ASP A 2 35.21 -28.88 -1.58
N PRO A 3 34.78 -30.09 -1.15
CA PRO A 3 33.39 -30.52 -1.20
C PRO A 3 32.42 -29.53 -0.53
N ASP A 4 32.84 -28.88 0.56
CA ASP A 4 31.99 -27.97 1.33
C ASP A 4 31.70 -26.68 0.55
N MET A 5 32.69 -26.19 -0.21
CA MET A 5 32.54 -25.04 -1.10
C MET A 5 31.53 -25.31 -2.22
N GLN A 6 31.48 -26.53 -2.74
CA GLN A 6 30.54 -26.92 -3.80
C GLN A 6 29.10 -27.00 -3.26
N ALA A 7 28.93 -27.56 -2.06
CA ALA A 7 27.63 -27.61 -1.40
C ALA A 7 27.08 -26.20 -1.13
N PHE A 8 27.91 -25.30 -0.60
CA PHE A 8 27.53 -23.92 -0.35
C PHE A 8 27.09 -23.17 -1.62
N GLN A 9 27.84 -23.33 -2.73
CA GLN A 9 27.48 -22.72 -4.01
C GLN A 9 26.14 -23.24 -4.55
N ALA A 10 25.88 -24.55 -4.40
CA ALA A 10 24.63 -25.16 -4.84
C ALA A 10 23.43 -24.62 -4.05
N GLU A 11 23.56 -24.51 -2.72
CA GLU A 11 22.54 -23.94 -1.83
C GLU A 11 22.24 -22.47 -2.17
N LEU A 12 23.28 -21.66 -2.41
CA LEU A 12 23.12 -20.26 -2.77
C LEU A 12 22.38 -20.08 -4.10
N LEU A 13 22.73 -20.89 -5.11
CA LEU A 13 22.05 -20.87 -6.41
C LEU A 13 20.59 -21.27 -6.28
N GLU A 14 20.28 -22.23 -5.41
CA GLU A 14 18.90 -22.63 -5.14
C GLU A 14 18.10 -21.52 -4.46
N ALA A 15 18.67 -20.87 -3.45
CA ALA A 15 18.03 -19.73 -2.79
C ALA A 15 17.71 -18.59 -3.77
N VAL A 16 18.60 -18.28 -4.72
CA VAL A 16 18.34 -17.28 -5.76
C VAL A 16 17.23 -17.72 -6.71
N ARG A 17 17.19 -19.01 -7.08
CA ARG A 17 16.10 -19.56 -7.91
C ARG A 17 14.76 -19.45 -7.19
N ASP A 18 14.69 -19.84 -5.93
CA ASP A 18 13.51 -19.72 -5.08
C ASP A 18 13.02 -18.27 -5.00
N MET A 19 13.91 -17.30 -4.79
CA MET A 19 13.57 -15.88 -4.81
C MET A 19 13.01 -15.42 -6.16
N LYS A 20 13.63 -15.85 -7.28
CA LYS A 20 13.20 -15.47 -8.64
C LYS A 20 11.81 -16.02 -8.99
N VAL A 21 11.46 -17.19 -8.48
CA VAL A 21 10.12 -17.78 -8.68
C VAL A 21 9.12 -17.38 -7.59
N GLY A 22 9.51 -16.51 -6.66
CA GLY A 22 8.64 -16.04 -5.58
C GLY A 22 8.34 -17.09 -4.51
N ARG A 23 9.14 -18.16 -4.40
CA ARG A 23 9.03 -19.16 -3.34
C ARG A 23 9.59 -18.56 -2.05
N ALA A 24 8.70 -17.98 -1.24
CA ALA A 24 9.03 -17.45 0.07
C ALA A 24 8.66 -18.45 1.17
N ALA A 25 9.50 -18.59 2.20
CA ALA A 25 9.19 -19.39 3.39
C ALA A 25 8.00 -18.80 4.18
N ARG A 26 7.79 -17.48 4.11
CA ARG A 26 6.65 -16.79 4.71
C ARG A 26 6.25 -15.60 3.84
N THR A 27 4.96 -15.51 3.52
CA THR A 27 4.36 -14.33 2.89
C THR A 27 3.47 -13.63 3.90
N THR A 28 3.63 -12.31 4.06
CA THR A 28 2.71 -11.50 4.84
C THR A 28 1.87 -10.67 3.87
N GLN A 29 0.58 -10.98 3.78
CA GLN A 29 -0.36 -10.10 3.09
C GLN A 29 -0.71 -8.95 4.02
N VAL A 30 -0.48 -7.72 3.56
CA VAL A 30 -0.87 -6.51 4.28
C VAL A 30 -2.10 -5.95 3.56
N GLU A 31 -3.22 -5.90 4.26
CA GLU A 31 -4.39 -5.20 3.75
C GLU A 31 -4.10 -3.70 3.76
N VAL A 32 -4.19 -3.07 2.59
CA VAL A 32 -4.04 -1.62 2.45
C VAL A 32 -5.39 -0.98 2.72
N PRO A 33 -5.51 -0.05 3.69
CA PRO A 33 -6.76 0.64 3.93
C PRO A 33 -7.21 1.43 2.71
N ASN A 34 -8.52 1.41 2.41
CA ASN A 34 -9.09 2.09 1.25
C ASN A 34 -8.73 3.58 1.17
N ALA A 35 -8.57 4.26 2.30
CA ALA A 35 -8.15 5.66 2.34
C ALA A 35 -6.74 5.87 1.74
N ALA A 36 -5.82 4.95 1.98
CA ALA A 36 -4.45 5.03 1.46
C ALA A 36 -4.42 4.73 -0.05
N ASP A 37 -5.14 3.70 -0.51
CA ASP A 37 -5.27 3.40 -1.95
C ASP A 37 -5.94 4.57 -2.71
N ALA A 38 -7.02 5.11 -2.15
CA ALA A 38 -7.70 6.28 -2.70
C ALA A 38 -6.74 7.47 -2.89
N ARG A 39 -5.98 7.85 -1.86
CA ARG A 39 -5.02 8.96 -1.97
C ARG A 39 -3.96 8.69 -3.03
N ALA A 40 -3.41 7.48 -3.06
CA ALA A 40 -2.39 7.08 -4.03
C ALA A 40 -2.90 7.19 -5.48
N ARG A 41 -4.14 6.76 -5.74
CA ARG A 41 -4.78 6.88 -7.07
C ARG A 41 -5.05 8.32 -7.49
N VAL A 42 -5.43 9.18 -6.55
CA VAL A 42 -5.64 10.61 -6.84
C VAL A 42 -4.29 11.29 -7.05
N GLY A 43 -3.22 10.85 -6.39
CA GLY A 43 -1.85 11.36 -6.57
C GLY A 43 -1.56 12.61 -5.73
N LEU A 44 -2.24 12.77 -4.60
CA LEU A 44 -2.09 13.92 -3.69
C LEU A 44 -1.25 13.58 -2.45
N SER A 45 -0.65 14.61 -1.87
CA SER A 45 -0.04 14.49 -0.53
C SER A 45 -1.13 14.26 0.53
N GLN A 46 -0.75 13.77 1.71
CA GLN A 46 -1.70 13.60 2.82
C GLN A 46 -2.36 14.92 3.21
N SER A 47 -1.64 16.04 3.19
CA SER A 47 -2.22 17.34 3.52
C SER A 47 -3.24 17.80 2.49
N GLN A 48 -2.92 17.72 1.21
CA GLN A 48 -3.84 18.09 0.13
C GLN A 48 -5.10 17.22 0.15
N PHE A 49 -4.95 15.91 0.31
CA PHE A 49 -6.08 15.00 0.35
C PHE A 49 -6.96 15.19 1.60
N ALA A 50 -6.35 15.47 2.76
CA ALA A 50 -7.10 15.77 3.98
C ALA A 50 -7.90 17.07 3.85
N THR A 51 -7.30 18.13 3.28
CA THR A 51 -7.98 19.38 2.98
C THR A 51 -9.16 19.16 2.03
N LEU A 52 -8.96 18.38 0.96
CA LEU A 52 -10.02 18.06 0.01
C LEU A 52 -11.20 17.30 0.64
N LEU A 53 -10.91 16.40 1.57
CA LEU A 53 -11.93 15.65 2.31
C LEU A 53 -12.53 16.43 3.49
N GLY A 54 -12.04 17.65 3.77
CA GLY A 54 -12.52 18.49 4.87
C GLY A 54 -12.19 17.93 6.26
N VAL A 55 -11.07 17.19 6.39
CA VAL A 55 -10.64 16.59 7.66
C VAL A 55 -9.21 17.00 8.02
N SER A 56 -8.84 16.81 9.29
CA SER A 56 -7.44 17.02 9.70
C SER A 56 -6.52 15.96 9.07
N VAL A 57 -5.25 16.32 8.85
CA VAL A 57 -4.21 15.37 8.40
C VAL A 57 -4.11 14.17 9.34
N ARG A 58 -4.24 14.41 10.66
CA ARG A 58 -4.23 13.35 11.67
C ARG A 58 -5.40 12.39 11.52
N THR A 59 -6.58 12.89 11.17
CA THR A 59 -7.76 12.06 10.88
C THR A 59 -7.49 11.15 9.68
N LEU A 60 -6.97 11.71 8.58
CA LEU A 60 -6.60 10.93 7.40
C LEU A 60 -5.54 9.87 7.73
N GLN A 61 -4.49 10.23 8.48
CA GLN A 61 -3.43 9.30 8.89
C GLN A 61 -3.98 8.13 9.73
N ASN A 62 -4.92 8.39 10.63
CA ASN A 62 -5.57 7.33 11.39
C ASN A 62 -6.33 6.36 10.47
N TRP A 63 -6.98 6.85 9.42
CA TRP A 63 -7.64 6.00 8.42
C TRP A 63 -6.64 5.22 7.57
N GLU A 64 -5.57 5.86 7.08
CA GLU A 64 -4.54 5.20 6.26
C GLU A 64 -3.74 4.14 7.04
N GLN A 65 -3.68 4.24 8.36
CA GLN A 65 -3.06 3.26 9.25
C GLN A 65 -4.06 2.25 9.84
N GLY A 66 -5.35 2.36 9.51
CA GLY A 66 -6.40 1.48 10.04
C GLY A 66 -6.71 1.65 11.53
N ARG A 67 -6.28 2.75 12.17
CA ARG A 67 -6.55 3.05 13.59
C ARG A 67 -7.99 3.50 13.85
N SER A 68 -8.65 4.04 12.84
CA SER A 68 -10.07 4.42 12.88
C SER A 68 -10.71 4.27 11.51
N GLN A 69 -12.03 4.30 11.47
CA GLN A 69 -12.79 4.23 10.23
C GLN A 69 -13.32 5.61 9.80
N PRO A 70 -13.41 5.88 8.49
CA PRO A 70 -14.05 7.09 7.98
C PRO A 70 -15.55 7.07 8.27
N SER A 71 -16.15 8.26 8.40
CA SER A 71 -17.60 8.40 8.44
C SER A 71 -18.24 7.90 7.15
N GLY A 72 -19.55 7.60 7.15
CA GLY A 72 -20.24 7.13 5.95
C GLY A 72 -20.07 8.06 4.74
N ALA A 73 -20.15 9.38 4.94
CA ALA A 73 -19.90 10.36 3.89
C ALA A 73 -18.45 10.31 3.37
N ALA A 74 -17.46 10.20 4.26
CA ALA A 74 -16.06 10.08 3.89
C ALA A 74 -15.77 8.76 3.14
N GLN A 75 -16.42 7.65 3.52
CA GLN A 75 -16.31 6.38 2.79
C GLN A 75 -16.82 6.51 1.35
N THR A 76 -17.90 7.25 1.12
CA THR A 76 -18.40 7.53 -0.23
C THR A 76 -17.37 8.32 -1.03
N LEU A 77 -16.80 9.39 -0.47
CA LEU A 77 -15.75 10.18 -1.15
C LEU A 77 -14.50 9.37 -1.45
N ILE A 78 -14.05 8.52 -0.52
CA ILE A 78 -12.94 7.58 -0.72
C ILE A 78 -13.25 6.62 -1.87
N ARG A 79 -14.48 6.13 -1.98
CA ARG A 79 -14.89 5.26 -3.09
C ARG A 79 -14.88 6.00 -4.43
N VAL A 80 -15.35 7.25 -4.45
CA VAL A 80 -15.25 8.10 -5.65
C VAL A 80 -13.79 8.33 -6.04
N ALA A 81 -12.91 8.58 -5.07
CA ALA A 81 -11.47 8.73 -5.30
C ALA A 81 -10.83 7.48 -5.92
N MET A 82 -11.29 6.28 -5.55
CA MET A 82 -10.80 5.02 -6.12
C MET A 82 -11.32 4.75 -7.54
N THR A 83 -12.59 5.07 -7.80
CA THR A 83 -13.27 4.77 -9.08
C THR A 83 -13.05 5.85 -10.13
N ALA A 84 -13.00 7.12 -9.73
CA ALA A 84 -12.91 8.28 -10.61
C ALA A 84 -11.94 9.34 -10.03
N PRO A 85 -10.64 9.02 -9.87
CA PRO A 85 -9.67 9.91 -9.23
C PRO A 85 -9.56 11.28 -9.90
N GLN A 86 -9.80 11.35 -11.22
CA GLN A 86 -9.83 12.61 -11.98
C GLN A 86 -10.88 13.61 -11.48
N VAL A 87 -12.00 13.14 -10.92
CA VAL A 87 -13.05 14.01 -10.37
C VAL A 87 -12.50 14.75 -9.16
N LEU A 88 -11.82 14.04 -8.25
CA LEU A 88 -11.20 14.66 -7.09
C LEU A 88 -10.04 15.57 -7.47
N ARG A 89 -9.23 15.22 -8.46
CA ARG A 89 -8.16 16.11 -8.95
C ARG A 89 -8.70 17.43 -9.52
N ALA A 90 -9.88 17.41 -10.15
CA ALA A 90 -10.48 18.59 -10.74
C ALA A 90 -11.01 19.59 -9.70
N VAL A 91 -11.24 19.15 -8.45
CA VAL A 91 -11.71 19.98 -7.34
C VAL A 91 -10.66 20.16 -6.23
N ALA A 92 -9.44 19.66 -6.46
CA ALA A 92 -8.31 19.73 -5.53
C ALA A 92 -7.60 21.08 -5.55
#